data_AF-A0A858REV4-F1
#
_entry.id   AF-A0A858REV4-F1
#
_cell.length_a   1.000
_cell.length_b   1.000
_cell.length_c   1.000
_cell.angle_alpha   90.00
_cell.angle_beta   90.00
_cell.angle_gamma   90.00
#
_symmetry.space_group_name_H-M   'P 1'
#
loop_
_entity.id
_entity.type
_entity.pdbx_description
1 polymer ?
#
loop_
_entity_poly.entity_id
_entity_poly.type
_entity_poly.pdbx_seq_one_letter_code
_entity_poly.pdbx_strand_id
1 'polypeptide(L)'
;MDALLKVFVTNGYLMDALGVIGLGLLGLAAVRLSQRYRSWGGSLLASGAMLLLLGRLWVLVTPQVMTPELSAQLGTTVTEIISLAPFAMLTAGLAGVVWGLWGHEQWLRAER
;
A
#
# COMPACT_ATOMS: atom_id res chain seq x y z
N MET A 1 13.38 -15.08 -23.99
CA MET A 1 13.17 -14.17 -22.85
C MET A 1 11.99 -13.28 -23.22
N ASP A 2 10.84 -13.65 -22.68
CA ASP A 2 9.50 -13.35 -23.18
C ASP A 2 9.20 -11.86 -23.32
N ALA A 3 8.45 -11.50 -24.35
CA ALA A 3 8.01 -10.13 -24.62
C ALA A 3 7.36 -9.46 -23.41
N LEU A 4 6.70 -10.24 -22.54
CA LEU A 4 6.15 -9.80 -21.26
C LEU A 4 7.21 -9.25 -20.30
N LEU A 5 8.37 -9.89 -20.21
CA LEU A 5 9.47 -9.49 -19.34
C LEU A 5 10.14 -8.21 -19.86
N LYS A 6 10.24 -8.08 -21.19
CA LYS A 6 10.73 -6.86 -21.84
C LYS A 6 9.78 -5.67 -21.64
N VAL A 7 8.47 -5.90 -21.72
CA VAL A 7 7.45 -4.88 -21.41
C VAL A 7 7.52 -4.48 -19.94
N PHE A 8 7.68 -5.42 -19.02
CA PHE A 8 7.81 -5.13 -17.58
C PHE A 8 9.07 -4.32 -17.25
N VAL A 9 10.20 -4.67 -17.87
CA VAL A 9 11.48 -3.97 -17.66
C VAL A 9 11.50 -2.59 -18.34
N THR A 10 10.86 -2.46 -19.51
CA THR A 10 10.85 -1.18 -20.27
C THR A 10 9.80 -0.20 -19.74
N ASN A 11 8.66 -0.70 -19.24
CA ASN A 11 7.54 0.12 -18.74
C ASN A 11 7.41 0.08 -17.21
N GLY A 12 8.49 -0.27 -16.47
CA GLY A 12 8.46 -0.37 -15.00
C GLY A 12 7.84 0.88 -14.35
N TYR A 13 8.26 2.07 -14.78
CA TYR A 13 7.71 3.34 -14.31
C TYR A 13 6.21 3.54 -14.61
N LEU A 14 5.72 3.00 -15.73
CA LEU A 14 4.32 3.17 -16.15
C LEU A 14 3.39 2.24 -15.35
N MET A 15 3.84 1.00 -15.10
CA MET A 15 3.13 0.08 -14.20
C MET A 15 3.17 0.54 -12.75
N ASP A 16 4.28 1.14 -12.32
CA ASP A 16 4.39 1.73 -10.99
C ASP A 16 3.45 2.93 -10.82
N ALA A 17 3.38 3.81 -11.82
CA ALA A 17 2.44 4.93 -11.83
C ALA A 17 0.98 4.45 -11.77
N LEU A 18 0.62 3.45 -12.58
CA LEU A 18 -0.72 2.84 -12.55
C LEU A 18 -1.04 2.21 -11.18
N GLY A 19 -0.08 1.52 -10.58
CA GLY A 19 -0.23 0.94 -9.25
C GLY A 19 -0.48 1.99 -8.17
N VAL A 20 0.27 3.09 -8.18
CA VAL A 20 0.09 4.21 -7.24
C VAL A 20 -1.25 4.90 -7.46
N ILE A 21 -1.63 5.18 -8.71
CA ILE A 21 -2.92 5.80 -9.04
C ILE A 21 -4.08 4.88 -8.61
N GLY A 22 -4.00 3.59 -8.91
CA GLY A 22 -5.03 2.61 -8.55
C GLY A 22 -5.24 2.50 -7.05
N LEU A 23 -4.15 2.39 -6.29
CA LEU A 23 -4.21 2.42 -4.82
C LEU A 23 -4.72 3.77 -4.29
N GLY A 24 -4.40 4.87 -4.98
CA GLY A 24 -4.86 6.23 -4.67
C GLY A 24 -6.37 6.35 -4.76
N LEU A 25 -6.94 5.85 -5.85
CA LEU A 25 -8.38 5.79 -6.07
C LEU A 25 -9.07 4.86 -5.06
N LEU A 26 -8.45 3.73 -4.72
CA LEU A 26 -8.95 2.81 -3.69
C LEU A 26 -9.02 3.51 -2.32
N GLY A 27 -7.95 4.20 -1.92
CA GLY A 27 -7.93 5.00 -0.68
C GLY A 27 -9.00 6.10 -0.68
N LEU A 28 -9.16 6.81 -1.79
CA LEU A 28 -10.17 7.86 -1.91
C LEU A 28 -11.60 7.31 -1.83
N ALA A 29 -11.87 6.17 -2.48
CA ALA A 29 -13.14 5.47 -2.36
C ALA A 29 -13.39 4.99 -0.92
N ALA A 30 -12.37 4.44 -0.26
CA ALA A 30 -12.43 3.99 1.12
C ALA A 30 -12.77 5.12 2.10
N VAL A 31 -12.12 6.27 1.96
CA VAL A 31 -12.37 7.47 2.77
C VAL A 31 -13.79 7.98 2.54
N ARG A 32 -14.25 8.07 1.28
CA ARG A 32 -15.63 8.48 0.98
C ARG A 32 -16.66 7.52 1.59
N LEU A 33 -16.39 6.22 1.55
CA LEU A 33 -17.24 5.21 2.19
C LEU A 33 -17.28 5.36 3.71
N SER A 34 -16.11 5.53 4.35
CA SER A 34 -15.98 5.79 5.78
C SER A 34 -16.77 7.04 6.21
N GLN A 35 -16.65 8.13 5.46
CA GLN A 35 -17.37 9.38 5.77
C GLN A 35 -18.88 9.25 5.58
N ARG A 36 -19.34 8.52 4.55
CA ARG A 36 -20.77 8.37 4.26
C ARG A 36 -21.50 7.52 5.29
N TYR A 37 -20.89 6.43 5.73
CA TYR A 37 -21.55 5.46 6.60
C TYR A 37 -21.09 5.54 8.07
N ARG A 38 -20.01 6.28 8.38
CA ARG A 38 -19.40 6.36 9.73
C ARG A 38 -19.13 5.00 10.40
N SER A 39 -19.07 3.93 9.62
CA SER A 39 -18.85 2.57 10.12
C SER A 39 -17.39 2.35 10.50
N TRP A 40 -17.15 1.53 11.54
CA TRP A 40 -15.81 1.10 11.94
C TRP A 40 -15.08 0.37 10.80
N GLY A 41 -15.78 -0.46 10.03
CA GLY A 41 -15.23 -1.17 8.87
C GLY A 41 -14.73 -0.23 7.77
N GLY A 42 -15.47 0.84 7.47
CA GLY A 42 -15.05 1.84 6.49
C GLY A 42 -13.76 2.56 6.88
N SER A 43 -13.59 2.90 8.17
CA SER A 43 -12.35 3.51 8.68
C SER A 43 -11.14 2.58 8.60
N LEU A 44 -11.35 1.27 8.87
CA LEU A 44 -10.32 0.25 8.81
C LEU A 44 -9.91 -0.08 7.36
N LEU A 45 -10.88 -0.01 6.44
CA LEU A 45 -10.63 -0.11 4.99
C LEU A 45 -9.78 1.09 4.51
N ALA A 46 -10.12 2.30 4.95
CA ALA A 46 -9.38 3.51 4.59
C ALA A 46 -7.94 3.50 5.12
N SER A 47 -7.73 3.09 6.38
CA SER A 47 -6.37 2.99 6.94
C SER A 47 -5.56 1.89 6.25
N GLY A 48 -6.17 0.74 5.93
CA GLY A 48 -5.53 -0.32 5.15
C GLY A 48 -5.11 0.14 3.76
N ALA A 49 -5.98 0.86 3.05
CA ALA A 49 -5.68 1.43 1.75
C ALA A 49 -4.52 2.46 1.81
N MET A 50 -4.47 3.27 2.87
CA MET A 50 -3.39 4.23 3.09
C MET A 50 -2.05 3.52 3.37
N LEU A 51 -2.07 2.43 4.14
CA LEU A 51 -0.89 1.58 4.39
C LEU A 51 -0.37 0.94 3.10
N LEU A 52 -1.25 0.46 2.22
CA LEU A 52 -0.86 -0.07 0.91
C LEU A 52 -0.19 1.01 0.05
N LEU A 53 -0.76 2.21 0.02
CA LEU A 53 -0.19 3.36 -0.69
C LEU A 53 1.19 3.72 -0.18
N LEU A 54 1.33 3.85 1.14
CA LEU A 54 2.60 4.21 1.77
C LEU A 54 3.66 3.11 1.55
N GLY A 55 3.28 1.84 1.71
CA GLY A 55 4.18 0.72 1.42
C GLY A 55 4.64 0.71 -0.04
N ARG A 56 3.74 1.03 -0.98
CA ARG A 56 4.10 1.12 -2.41
C ARG A 56 5.03 2.30 -2.69
N LEU A 57 4.72 3.48 -2.14
CA LEU A 57 5.58 4.67 -2.28
C LEU A 57 6.96 4.44 -1.68
N TRP A 58 7.03 3.73 -0.54
CA TRP A 58 8.30 3.36 0.08
C TRP A 58 9.16 2.55 -0.89
N VAL A 59 8.64 1.47 -1.47
CA VAL A 59 9.38 0.64 -2.44
C VAL A 59 9.89 1.46 -3.64
N LEU A 60 9.14 2.46 -4.09
CA LEU A 60 9.53 3.32 -5.21
C LEU A 60 10.61 4.35 -4.84
N VAL A 61 10.55 4.88 -3.62
CA VAL A 61 11.44 5.95 -3.14
C VAL A 61 12.73 5.40 -2.53
N THR A 62 12.69 4.26 -1.82
CA THR A 62 13.86 3.67 -1.16
C THR A 62 15.08 3.52 -2.07
N PRO A 63 15.01 2.98 -3.31
CA PRO A 63 16.20 2.87 -4.17
C PRO A 63 16.76 4.22 -4.63
N GLN A 64 15.98 5.30 -4.54
CA GLN A 64 16.43 6.66 -4.88
C GLN A 64 17.11 7.36 -3.70
N VAL A 65 16.80 6.94 -2.46
CA VAL A 65 17.27 7.57 -1.22
C VAL A 65 18.37 6.75 -0.54
N MET A 66 18.32 5.41 -0.62
CA MET A 66 19.33 4.52 -0.06
C MET A 66 20.53 4.39 -0.99
N THR A 67 21.45 5.35 -0.89
CA THR A 67 22.78 5.24 -1.51
C THR A 67 23.68 4.30 -0.69
N PRO A 68 24.72 3.73 -1.29
CA PRO A 68 25.66 2.85 -0.59
C PRO A 68 26.30 3.53 0.62
N GLU A 69 26.61 4.82 0.50
CA GLU A 69 27.19 5.64 1.56
C GLU A 69 26.24 5.81 2.75
N LEU A 70 24.95 6.06 2.49
CA LEU A 70 23.94 6.18 3.52
C LEU A 70 23.67 4.84 4.22
N SER A 71 23.67 3.74 3.46
CA SER A 71 23.53 2.39 4.02
C SER A 71 24.69 2.03 4.96
N ALA A 72 25.91 2.44 4.63
CA ALA A 72 27.09 2.23 5.47
C ALA A 72 27.02 3.06 6.76
N GLN A 73 26.45 4.26 6.72
CA GLN A 73 26.28 5.12 7.90
C GLN A 73 25.16 4.66 8.84
N LEU A 74 24.06 4.14 8.29
CA LEU A 74 22.91 3.66 9.08
C LEU A 74 23.19 2.31 9.76
N GLY A 75 24.14 1.53 9.23
CA GLY A 75 24.45 0.20 9.72
C GLY A 75 23.49 -0.87 9.21
N THR A 76 23.89 -2.12 9.37
CA THR A 76 23.19 -3.29 8.79
C THR A 76 21.79 -3.48 9.36
N THR A 77 21.63 -3.37 10.68
CA THR A 77 20.33 -3.57 11.36
C THR A 77 19.27 -2.57 10.88
N VAL A 78 19.63 -1.29 10.74
CA VAL A 78 18.68 -0.25 10.31
C VAL A 78 18.30 -0.44 8.85
N THR A 79 19.27 -0.80 8.01
CA THR A 79 19.04 -1.07 6.58
C THR A 79 18.11 -2.27 6.37
N GLU A 80 18.27 -3.33 7.18
CA GLU A 80 17.36 -4.48 7.17
C GLU A 80 15.94 -4.09 7.56
N ILE A 81 15.75 -3.31 8.63
CA ILE A 81 14.43 -2.82 9.05
C ILE A 81 13.77 -1.98 7.94
N ILE A 82 14.53 -1.06 7.34
CA ILE A 82 14.06 -0.21 6.23
C ILE A 82 13.63 -1.05 5.02
N SER A 83 14.32 -2.16 4.75
CA SER A 83 14.01 -3.07 3.66
C SER A 83 12.76 -3.94 3.92
N LEU A 84 12.48 -4.27 5.17
CA LEU A 84 11.33 -5.09 5.59
C LEU A 84 10.07 -4.27 5.84
N ALA A 85 10.21 -3.00 6.23
CA ALA A 85 9.11 -2.06 6.45
C ALA A 85 8.03 -2.08 5.35
N PRO A 86 8.35 -1.98 4.05
CA PRO A 86 7.32 -1.97 3.01
C PRO A 86 6.52 -3.28 2.96
N PHE A 87 7.14 -4.43 3.22
CA PHE A 87 6.44 -5.71 3.26
C PHE A 87 5.44 -5.78 4.41
N ALA A 88 5.83 -5.32 5.59
CA ALA A 88 4.93 -5.22 6.73
C ALA A 88 3.76 -4.26 6.44
N MET A 89 4.03 -3.11 5.82
CA MET A 89 2.99 -2.15 5.46
C MET A 89 2.03 -2.68 4.40
N LEU A 90 2.54 -3.37 3.37
CA LEU A 90 1.72 -3.95 2.32
C LEU A 90 0.84 -5.09 2.84
N THR A 91 1.38 -5.96 3.69
CA THR A 91 0.62 -7.08 4.29
C THR A 91 -0.43 -6.58 5.28
N ALA A 92 -0.06 -5.69 6.20
CA ALA A 92 -1.00 -5.08 7.13
C ALA A 92 -2.06 -4.24 6.41
N GLY A 93 -1.66 -3.51 5.36
CA GLY A 93 -2.57 -2.73 4.53
C GLY A 93 -3.61 -3.61 3.83
N LEU A 94 -3.18 -4.72 3.22
CA LEU A 94 -4.09 -5.68 2.58
C LEU A 94 -5.05 -6.29 3.60
N ALA A 95 -4.54 -6.72 4.75
CA ALA A 95 -5.37 -7.24 5.84
C ALA A 95 -6.40 -6.19 6.30
N GLY A 96 -5.99 -4.93 6.43
CA GLY A 96 -6.89 -3.83 6.78
C GLY A 96 -7.99 -3.59 5.75
N VAL A 97 -7.68 -3.64 4.46
CA VAL A 97 -8.68 -3.52 3.39
C VAL A 97 -9.68 -4.67 3.45
N VAL A 98 -9.21 -5.92 3.55
CA VAL A 98 -10.05 -7.11 3.58
C VAL A 98 -10.94 -7.12 4.82
N TRP A 99 -10.35 -6.89 6.00
CA TRP A 99 -11.08 -6.86 7.26
C TRP A 99 -12.04 -5.68 7.33
N GLY A 100 -11.64 -4.51 6.82
CA GLY A 100 -12.48 -3.33 6.76
C GLY A 100 -13.71 -3.52 5.86
N LEU A 101 -13.54 -4.18 4.71
CA LEU A 101 -14.65 -4.51 3.82
C LEU A 101 -15.63 -5.49 4.49
N TRP A 102 -15.11 -6.58 5.06
CA TRP A 102 -15.93 -7.55 5.76
C TRP A 102 -16.68 -6.93 6.95
N GLY A 103 -16.00 -6.13 7.77
CA GLY A 103 -16.61 -5.42 8.90
C GLY A 103 -17.66 -4.40 8.46
N HIS A 104 -17.44 -3.73 7.33
CA HIS A 104 -18.42 -2.81 6.76
C HIS A 104 -19.68 -3.56 6.29
N GLU A 105 -19.52 -4.70 5.63
CA GLU A 105 -20.67 -5.54 5.24
C GLU A 105 -21.45 -6.05 6.44
N GLN A 106 -20.78 -6.50 7.50
CA GLN A 106 -21.45 -6.94 8.72
C GLN A 106 -22.27 -5.82 9.36
N TRP A 107 -21.71 -4.62 9.40
CA TRP A 107 -22.40 -3.44 9.92
C TRP A 107 -23.65 -3.11 9.09
N LEU A 108 -23.57 -3.15 7.76
CA LEU A 108 -24.72 -2.96 6.88
C LEU A 108 -25.82 -4.03 7.03
N ARG A 109 -25.44 -5.26 7.40
CA ARG A 109 -26.40 -6.34 7.70
C ARG A 109 -27.09 -6.14 9.04
N ALA A 110 -26.42 -5.52 10.01
CA ALA A 110 -26.99 -5.26 11.33
C ALA A 110 -27.98 -4.08 11.35
N GLU A 111 -27.84 -3.13 10.41
CA GLU A 111 -28.77 -2.00 10.26
C GLU A 111 -30.02 -2.30 9.42
N ARG A 112 -30.07 -3.44 8.73
CA ARG A 112 -31.24 -3.90 7.95
C ARG A 112 -32.13 -4.81 8.78
#